data_AF-A0AAW1RN54-F1
#
_entry.id   AF-A0AAW1RN54-F1
#
_cell.length_a   1.000
_cell.length_b   1.000
_cell.length_c   1.000
_cell.angle_alpha   90.00
_cell.angle_beta   90.00
_cell.angle_gamma   90.00
#
_symmetry.space_group_name_H-M   'P 1'
#
loop_
_entity.id
_entity.type
_entity.pdbx_description
1 polymer ?
#
loop_
_entity_poly.entity_id
_entity_poly.type
_entity_poly.pdbx_seq_one_letter_code
_entity_poly.pdbx_strand_id
1 'polypeptide(L)'
;MTSDSCTPRLAQLRTQMSTELKWALTGVDSAELAKCMPEVPKAQLHTVLDLYRQVLHQLQAHSEAELQEICHEAQLDEKLAQLDQLVSEQCLDAGESRGVQQAAAPAAAARAARVQAKRAYATDVARQLAEARERETALGAAVEAKRTETERAARDWSRLPAELAPAHASSLEWMARPPTAA
;
A
#
# COMPACT_ATOMS: atom_id res chain seq x y z
N MET A 1 -19.07 -0.88 14.53
CA MET A 1 -19.53 -1.77 13.43
C MET A 1 -18.38 -2.72 13.15
N THR A 2 -18.31 -3.82 13.88
CA THR A 2 -17.27 -4.84 13.71
C THR A 2 -17.71 -5.75 12.58
N SER A 3 -17.06 -5.61 11.43
CA SER A 3 -17.17 -6.58 10.35
C SER A 3 -16.52 -7.88 10.84
N ASP A 4 -17.34 -8.81 11.32
CA ASP A 4 -16.99 -10.20 11.58
C ASP A 4 -16.69 -10.91 10.25
N SER A 5 -15.59 -10.54 9.59
CA SER A 5 -15.05 -11.34 8.50
C SER A 5 -14.24 -12.47 9.13
N CYS A 6 -14.94 -13.49 9.63
CA CYS A 6 -14.31 -14.76 9.95
C CYS A 6 -13.70 -15.30 8.64
N THR A 7 -12.38 -15.31 8.56
CA THR A 7 -11.67 -15.75 7.35
C THR A 7 -11.93 -17.23 7.12
N PRO A 8 -12.01 -17.70 5.86
CA PRO A 8 -12.36 -19.09 5.56
C PRO A 8 -11.39 -20.07 6.24
N ARG A 9 -10.09 -19.73 6.35
CA ARG A 9 -9.11 -20.57 7.04
C ARG A 9 -9.29 -20.59 8.56
N LEU A 10 -9.61 -19.47 9.19
CA LEU A 10 -9.89 -19.43 10.62
C LEU A 10 -11.14 -20.24 10.96
N ALA A 11 -12.19 -20.12 10.16
CA ALA A 11 -13.40 -20.92 10.31
C ALA A 11 -13.10 -22.43 10.20
N GLN A 12 -12.25 -22.80 9.23
CA GLN A 12 -11.82 -24.20 9.04
C GLN A 12 -10.99 -24.72 10.23
N LEU A 13 -10.06 -23.92 10.74
CA LEU A 13 -9.25 -24.26 11.92
C LEU A 13 -10.14 -24.52 13.14
N ARG A 14 -11.08 -23.61 13.43
CA ARG A 14 -12.03 -23.74 14.54
C ARG A 14 -12.90 -24.99 14.39
N THR A 15 -13.38 -25.26 13.17
CA THR A 15 -14.21 -26.44 12.89
C THR A 15 -13.44 -27.74 13.08
N GLN A 16 -12.20 -27.81 12.60
CA GLN A 16 -11.33 -28.98 12.79
C GLN A 16 -11.05 -29.21 14.27
N MET A 17 -10.68 -28.16 15.02
CA MET A 17 -10.37 -28.31 16.44
C MET A 17 -11.59 -28.68 17.28
N SER A 18 -12.76 -28.12 17.01
CA SER A 18 -14.00 -28.56 17.67
C SER A 18 -14.33 -30.02 17.35
N THR A 19 -14.03 -30.46 16.12
CA THR A 19 -14.18 -31.87 15.74
C THR A 19 -13.21 -32.74 16.53
N GLU A 20 -11.90 -32.44 16.50
CA GLU A 20 -10.89 -33.20 17.25
C GLU A 20 -11.19 -33.24 18.76
N LEU A 21 -11.63 -32.15 19.37
CA LEU A 21 -12.04 -32.12 20.78
C LEU A 21 -13.21 -33.07 21.05
N LYS A 22 -14.23 -33.10 20.18
CA LYS A 22 -15.35 -34.05 20.32
C LYS A 22 -14.89 -35.50 20.19
N TRP A 23 -13.96 -35.77 19.29
CA TRP A 23 -13.40 -37.12 19.13
C TRP A 23 -12.54 -37.51 20.33
N ALA A 24 -11.71 -36.62 20.84
CA ALA A 24 -10.85 -36.88 22.01
C ALA A 24 -11.65 -37.03 23.31
N LEU A 25 -12.78 -36.34 23.42
CA LEU A 25 -13.67 -36.37 24.59
C LEU A 25 -14.85 -37.31 24.40
N THR A 26 -14.73 -38.30 23.51
CA THR A 26 -15.74 -39.36 23.43
C THR A 26 -15.79 -40.10 24.77
N GLY A 27 -16.91 -39.90 25.46
CA GLY A 27 -17.11 -40.47 26.79
C GLY A 27 -17.19 -41.98 26.75
N VAL A 28 -16.74 -42.58 27.84
CA VAL A 28 -16.83 -44.01 28.13
C VAL A 28 -18.28 -44.38 28.49
N ASP A 29 -18.75 -45.55 28.08
CA ASP A 29 -20.09 -46.02 28.44
C ASP A 29 -20.15 -46.54 29.89
N SER A 30 -21.37 -46.79 30.41
CA SER A 30 -21.52 -47.26 31.79
C SER A 30 -20.87 -48.62 32.04
N ALA A 31 -20.74 -49.47 31.04
CA ALA A 31 -20.19 -50.82 31.17
C ALA A 31 -18.66 -50.79 31.21
N GLU A 32 -18.05 -49.94 30.39
CA GLU A 32 -16.63 -49.66 30.39
C GLU A 32 -16.21 -48.93 31.67
N LEU A 33 -16.99 -47.95 32.14
CA LEU A 33 -16.72 -47.28 33.42
C LEU A 33 -16.74 -48.27 34.60
N ALA A 34 -17.68 -49.23 34.59
CA ALA A 34 -17.75 -50.27 35.61
C ALA A 34 -16.55 -51.23 35.57
N LYS A 35 -15.96 -51.48 34.39
CA LYS A 35 -14.71 -52.26 34.27
C LYS A 35 -13.52 -51.48 34.85
N CYS A 36 -13.48 -50.17 34.68
CA CYS A 36 -12.43 -49.31 35.21
C CYS A 36 -12.52 -49.08 36.72
N MET A 37 -13.71 -49.19 37.31
CA MET A 37 -13.97 -48.96 38.73
C MET A 37 -14.74 -50.13 39.38
N PRO A 38 -14.16 -51.34 39.44
CA PRO A 38 -14.86 -52.53 39.90
C PRO A 38 -15.24 -52.50 41.39
N GLU A 39 -14.55 -51.69 42.19
CA GLU A 39 -14.80 -51.53 43.63
C GLU A 39 -15.98 -50.62 43.94
N VAL A 40 -16.45 -49.83 42.97
CA VAL A 40 -17.54 -48.88 43.16
C VAL A 40 -18.88 -49.63 43.12
N PRO A 41 -19.75 -49.48 44.14
CA PRO A 41 -21.07 -50.07 44.13
C PRO A 41 -21.89 -49.61 42.91
N LYS A 42 -22.63 -50.53 42.28
CA LYS A 42 -23.48 -50.24 41.11
C LYS A 42 -24.43 -49.05 41.33
N ALA A 43 -24.93 -48.89 42.56
CA ALA A 43 -25.80 -47.76 42.94
C ALA A 43 -25.12 -46.39 42.85
N GLN A 44 -23.80 -46.32 43.07
CA GLN A 44 -23.01 -45.09 43.00
C GLN A 44 -22.41 -44.86 41.60
N LEU A 45 -22.31 -45.91 40.80
CA LEU A 45 -21.73 -45.89 39.46
C LEU A 45 -22.47 -44.93 38.52
N HIS A 46 -23.78 -44.76 38.69
CA HIS A 46 -24.56 -43.78 37.93
C HIS A 46 -24.16 -42.34 38.27
N THR A 47 -23.98 -42.02 39.55
CA THR A 47 -23.52 -40.69 40.00
C THR A 47 -22.11 -40.40 39.51
N VAL A 48 -21.23 -41.41 39.53
CA VAL A 48 -19.87 -41.28 38.97
C VAL A 48 -19.91 -41.03 37.46
N LEU A 49 -20.78 -41.72 36.73
CA LEU A 49 -20.96 -41.50 35.28
C LEU A 49 -21.48 -40.09 34.98
N ASP A 50 -22.40 -39.57 35.78
CA ASP A 50 -22.93 -38.21 35.61
C ASP A 50 -21.85 -37.16 35.89
N LEU A 51 -21.07 -37.33 36.96
CA LEU A 51 -19.90 -36.49 37.24
C LEU A 51 -18.86 -36.55 36.12
N TYR A 52 -18.57 -37.74 35.61
CA TYR A 52 -17.64 -37.92 34.49
C TYR A 52 -18.12 -37.17 33.24
N ARG A 53 -19.41 -37.28 32.88
CA ARG A 53 -20.00 -36.53 31.77
C ARG A 53 -19.94 -35.03 31.98
N GLN A 54 -20.19 -34.57 33.22
CA GLN A 54 -20.09 -33.16 33.57
C GLN A 54 -18.65 -32.64 33.41
N VAL A 55 -17.64 -33.42 33.83
CA VAL A 55 -16.23 -33.09 33.65
C VAL A 55 -15.87 -33.00 32.17
N LEU A 56 -16.29 -33.98 31.35
CA LEU A 56 -16.05 -33.92 29.90
C LEU A 56 -16.67 -32.68 29.27
N HIS A 57 -17.89 -32.34 29.65
CA HIS A 57 -18.57 -31.16 29.11
C HIS A 57 -17.85 -29.86 29.51
N GLN A 58 -17.45 -29.75 30.79
CA GLN A 58 -16.68 -28.60 31.26
C GLN A 58 -15.32 -28.49 30.57
N LEU A 59 -14.62 -29.61 30.41
CA LEU A 59 -13.33 -29.67 29.73
C LEU A 59 -13.45 -29.22 28.27
N GLN A 60 -14.51 -29.66 27.57
CA GLN A 60 -14.77 -29.20 26.21
C GLN A 60 -14.99 -27.68 26.16
N ALA A 61 -15.87 -27.14 27.02
CA ALA A 61 -16.18 -25.71 27.04
C ALA A 61 -14.94 -24.86 27.38
N HIS A 62 -14.14 -25.27 28.37
CA HIS A 62 -12.89 -24.56 28.71
C HIS A 62 -11.88 -24.65 27.57
N SER A 63 -11.72 -25.82 26.94
CA SER A 63 -10.78 -25.98 25.83
C SER A 63 -11.16 -25.11 24.63
N GLU A 64 -12.46 -24.98 24.32
CA GLU A 64 -12.95 -24.11 23.25
C GLU A 64 -12.72 -22.62 23.59
N ALA A 65 -12.93 -22.21 24.84
CA ALA A 65 -12.67 -20.85 25.29
C ALA A 65 -11.18 -20.49 25.25
N GLU A 66 -10.32 -21.34 25.81
CA GLU A 66 -8.85 -21.20 25.77
C GLU A 66 -8.33 -21.13 24.34
N LEU A 67 -8.91 -21.94 23.43
CA LEU A 67 -8.55 -21.87 22.02
C LEU A 67 -8.85 -20.50 21.42
N GLN A 68 -10.02 -19.95 21.74
CA GLN A 68 -10.42 -18.63 21.25
C GLN A 68 -9.49 -17.53 21.78
N GLU A 69 -9.09 -17.62 23.04
CA GLU A 69 -8.11 -16.72 23.65
C GLU A 69 -6.74 -16.84 22.98
N ILE A 70 -6.22 -18.06 22.78
CA ILE A 70 -4.97 -18.30 22.06
C ILE A 70 -5.03 -17.74 20.64
N CYS A 71 -6.14 -17.93 19.92
CA CYS A 71 -6.33 -17.36 18.59
C CYS A 71 -6.25 -15.83 18.60
N HIS A 72 -6.84 -15.21 19.62
CA HIS A 72 -6.84 -13.76 19.79
C HIS A 72 -5.45 -13.24 20.16
N GLU A 73 -4.80 -13.81 21.17
CA GLU A 73 -3.46 -13.42 21.63
C GLU A 73 -2.40 -13.58 20.53
N ALA A 74 -2.45 -14.68 19.79
CA ALA A 74 -1.52 -14.93 18.69
C ALA A 74 -1.82 -14.11 17.43
N GLN A 75 -2.90 -13.31 17.43
CA GLN A 75 -3.39 -12.54 16.29
C GLN A 75 -3.60 -13.42 15.05
N LEU A 76 -4.10 -14.64 15.25
CA LEU A 76 -4.31 -15.60 14.16
C LEU A 76 -5.35 -15.09 13.15
N ASP A 77 -6.35 -14.34 13.62
CA ASP A 77 -7.37 -13.76 12.77
C ASP A 77 -6.75 -12.86 11.69
N GLU A 78 -5.83 -11.96 12.08
CA GLU A 78 -5.13 -11.06 11.17
C GLU A 78 -4.16 -11.81 10.25
N LYS A 79 -3.35 -12.72 10.82
CA LYS A 79 -2.36 -13.47 10.03
C LYS A 79 -3.00 -14.38 8.98
N LEU A 80 -4.11 -15.04 9.34
CA LEU A 80 -4.85 -15.87 8.40
C LEU A 80 -5.59 -15.03 7.36
N ALA A 81 -6.10 -13.84 7.73
CA ALA A 81 -6.66 -12.89 6.78
C ALA A 81 -5.63 -12.42 5.75
N GLN A 82 -4.43 -12.04 6.20
CA GLN A 82 -3.32 -11.64 5.34
C GLN A 82 -2.90 -12.79 4.41
N LEU A 83 -2.86 -14.02 4.91
CA LEU A 83 -2.54 -15.19 4.09
C LEU A 83 -3.63 -15.49 3.05
N ASP A 84 -4.91 -15.36 3.40
CA ASP A 84 -6.02 -15.54 2.46
C ASP A 84 -5.99 -14.45 1.38
N GLN A 85 -5.68 -13.21 1.76
CA GLN A 85 -5.47 -12.11 0.83
C GLN A 85 -4.30 -12.40 -0.12
N LEU A 86 -3.13 -12.77 0.39
CA LEU A 86 -1.96 -13.10 -0.42
C LEU A 86 -2.23 -14.24 -1.41
N VAL A 87 -2.96 -15.27 -0.98
CA VAL A 87 -3.34 -16.39 -1.84
C VAL A 87 -4.32 -15.92 -2.92
N SER A 88 -5.31 -15.11 -2.56
CA SER A 88 -6.26 -14.56 -3.54
C SER A 88 -5.58 -13.66 -4.58
N GLU A 89 -4.60 -12.85 -4.17
CA GLU A 89 -3.82 -11.99 -5.05
C GLU A 89 -2.90 -12.80 -5.97
N GLN A 90 -2.28 -13.87 -5.47
CA GLN A 90 -1.42 -14.74 -6.28
C GLN A 90 -2.20 -15.66 -7.23
N CYS A 91 -3.42 -16.07 -6.88
CA CYS A 91 -4.27 -16.89 -7.75
C CYS A 91 -4.80 -16.14 -8.98
N LEU A 92 -4.70 -14.80 -9.03
CA LEU A 92 -5.03 -14.01 -10.22
C LEU A 92 -3.93 -14.05 -11.31
N ASP A 93 -2.71 -14.49 -10.96
CA ASP A 93 -1.56 -14.67 -11.87
C ASP A 93 -1.33 -16.16 -12.25
N ALA A 94 -2.41 -16.94 -12.39
CA ALA A 94 -2.38 -18.36 -12.76
C ALA A 94 -1.86 -18.66 -14.20
N GLY A 95 -1.12 -17.75 -14.81
CA GLY A 95 -0.36 -17.95 -16.04
C GLY A 95 1.12 -18.31 -15.82
N GLU A 96 1.69 -18.00 -14.65
CA GLU A 96 3.08 -18.34 -14.34
C GLU A 96 3.15 -19.14 -13.05
N SER A 97 3.22 -20.47 -13.20
CA SER A 97 3.65 -21.39 -12.15
C SER A 97 5.13 -21.13 -11.83
N ARG A 98 5.45 -19.98 -11.24
CA ARG A 98 6.74 -19.74 -10.59
C ARG A 98 6.63 -20.36 -9.22
N GLY A 99 7.26 -21.52 -9.12
CA GLY A 99 7.23 -22.38 -7.93
C GLY A 99 7.44 -21.63 -6.64
N VAL A 100 6.79 -22.15 -5.60
CA VAL A 100 7.04 -21.97 -4.17
C VAL A 100 8.15 -20.96 -3.93
N GLN A 101 7.78 -19.71 -3.69
CA GLN A 101 8.72 -18.73 -3.15
C GLN A 101 9.15 -19.27 -1.79
N GLN A 102 10.24 -20.05 -1.77
CA GLN A 102 11.06 -20.23 -0.58
C GLN A 102 11.22 -18.83 -0.02
N ALA A 103 10.70 -18.59 1.18
CA ALA A 103 10.79 -17.32 1.87
C ALA A 103 12.18 -16.75 1.61
N ALA A 104 12.26 -15.75 0.73
CA ALA A 104 13.52 -15.33 0.18
C ALA A 104 14.37 -14.95 1.38
N ALA A 105 15.48 -15.68 1.62
CA ALA A 105 16.35 -15.42 2.76
C ALA A 105 16.52 -13.91 2.89
N PRO A 106 16.46 -13.29 4.08
CA PRO A 106 16.23 -11.85 4.24
C PRO A 106 17.14 -10.96 3.35
N ALA A 107 18.34 -11.42 3.01
CA ALA A 107 19.23 -10.80 2.03
C ALA A 107 18.69 -10.75 0.58
N ALA A 108 17.97 -11.75 0.10
CA ALA A 108 17.30 -11.78 -1.20
C ALA A 108 16.06 -10.87 -1.23
N ALA A 109 15.25 -10.85 -0.18
CA ALA A 109 14.13 -9.90 -0.05
C ALA A 109 14.64 -8.44 -0.02
N ALA A 110 15.68 -8.15 0.77
CA ALA A 110 16.31 -6.85 0.81
C ALA A 110 16.93 -6.43 -0.53
N ARG A 111 17.51 -7.39 -1.28
CA ARG A 111 18.02 -7.13 -2.64
C ARG A 111 16.90 -6.80 -3.61
N ALA A 112 15.79 -7.53 -3.60
CA ALA A 112 14.63 -7.25 -4.44
C ALA A 112 14.04 -5.87 -4.14
N ALA A 113 13.83 -5.54 -2.85
CA ALA A 113 13.35 -4.23 -2.42
C ALA A 113 14.30 -3.10 -2.85
N ARG A 114 15.63 -3.29 -2.70
CA ARG A 114 16.63 -2.32 -3.14
C ARG A 114 16.63 -2.14 -4.66
N VAL A 115 16.45 -3.22 -5.43
CA VAL A 115 16.36 -3.14 -6.90
C VAL A 115 15.10 -2.37 -7.32
N GLN A 116 13.96 -2.63 -6.68
CA GLN A 116 12.72 -1.91 -6.95
C GLN A 116 12.84 -0.42 -6.60
N ALA A 117 13.42 -0.09 -5.45
CA ALA A 117 13.68 1.30 -5.05
C ALA A 117 14.62 2.00 -6.04
N LYS A 118 15.68 1.33 -6.51
CA LYS A 118 16.59 1.87 -7.53
C LYS A 118 15.89 2.12 -8.87
N ARG A 119 14.97 1.24 -9.28
CA ARG A 119 14.18 1.42 -10.50
C ARG A 119 13.28 2.65 -10.38
N ALA A 120 12.54 2.77 -9.26
CA ALA A 120 11.69 3.92 -8.99
C ALA A 120 12.48 5.24 -8.99
N TYR A 121 13.67 5.23 -8.36
CA TYR A 121 14.57 6.39 -8.36
C TYR A 121 15.08 6.73 -9.77
N ALA A 122 15.46 5.73 -10.57
CA ALA A 122 15.91 5.95 -11.94
C ALA A 122 14.81 6.57 -12.82
N THR A 123 13.56 6.11 -12.67
CA THR A 123 12.41 6.72 -13.37
C THR A 123 12.15 8.15 -12.93
N ASP A 124 12.28 8.46 -11.63
CA ASP A 124 12.08 9.82 -11.15
C ASP A 124 13.18 10.77 -11.62
N VAL A 125 14.45 10.34 -11.58
CA VAL A 125 15.58 11.12 -12.12
C VAL A 125 15.42 11.36 -13.62
N ALA A 126 14.97 10.36 -14.38
CA ALA A 126 14.71 10.52 -15.82
C ALA A 126 13.60 11.55 -16.09
N ARG A 127 12.54 11.55 -15.28
CA ARG A 127 11.47 12.55 -15.34
C ARG A 127 12.01 13.95 -15.02
N GLN A 128 12.76 14.11 -13.93
CA GLN A 128 13.36 15.40 -13.56
C GLN A 128 14.31 15.93 -14.65
N LEU A 129 15.08 15.06 -15.30
CA LEU A 129 15.95 15.43 -16.41
C LEU A 129 15.14 15.91 -17.63
N ALA A 130 14.02 15.25 -17.94
CA ALA A 130 13.13 15.67 -19.02
C ALA A 130 12.55 17.07 -18.73
N GLU A 131 12.03 17.29 -17.52
CA GLU A 131 11.52 18.61 -17.10
C GLU A 131 12.59 19.70 -17.14
N ALA A 132 13.82 19.40 -16.72
CA ALA A 132 14.92 20.36 -16.77
C ALA A 132 15.28 20.74 -18.21
N ARG A 133 15.29 19.77 -19.14
CA ARG A 133 15.54 20.02 -20.57
C ARG A 133 14.43 20.85 -21.20
N GLU A 134 13.17 20.60 -20.86
CA GLU A 134 12.05 21.43 -21.33
C GLU A 134 12.15 22.87 -20.82
N ARG A 135 12.57 23.07 -19.57
CA ARG A 135 12.82 24.42 -19.03
C ARG A 135 13.98 25.10 -19.74
N GLU A 136 15.06 24.37 -20.01
CA GLU A 136 16.22 24.90 -20.73
C GLU A 136 15.85 25.35 -22.14
N THR A 137 15.08 24.55 -22.88
CA THR A 137 14.64 24.93 -24.24
C THR A 137 13.70 26.13 -24.21
N ALA A 138 12.77 26.20 -23.25
CA ALA A 138 11.89 27.34 -23.07
C ALA A 138 12.64 28.63 -22.71
N LEU A 139 13.62 28.54 -21.81
CA LEU A 139 14.47 29.68 -21.45
C LEU A 139 15.36 30.11 -22.62
N GLY A 140 15.92 29.16 -23.37
CA GLY A 140 16.68 29.45 -24.59
C GLY A 140 15.85 30.22 -25.62
N ALA A 141 14.61 29.79 -25.86
CA ALA A 141 13.68 30.50 -26.74
C ALA A 141 13.34 31.91 -26.23
N ALA A 142 13.15 32.07 -24.91
CA ALA A 142 12.89 33.38 -24.30
C ALA A 142 14.09 34.34 -24.43
N VAL A 143 15.32 33.84 -24.26
CA VAL A 143 16.56 34.62 -24.43
C VAL A 143 16.70 35.08 -25.88
N GLU A 144 16.48 34.19 -26.86
CA GLU A 144 16.54 34.56 -28.27
C GLU A 144 15.44 35.57 -28.65
N ALA A 145 14.22 35.39 -28.15
CA ALA A 145 13.15 36.39 -28.33
C ALA A 145 13.56 37.76 -27.78
N LYS A 146 14.13 37.81 -26.57
CA LYS A 146 14.63 39.06 -25.98
C LYS A 146 15.78 39.68 -26.74
N ARG A 147 16.72 38.87 -27.27
CA ARG A 147 17.79 39.35 -28.15
C ARG A 147 17.21 40.04 -29.39
N THR A 148 16.30 39.39 -30.10
CA THR A 148 15.68 39.98 -31.30
C THR A 148 14.90 41.26 -30.99
N GLU A 149 14.21 41.32 -29.85
CA GLU A 149 13.52 42.53 -29.39
C GLU A 149 14.50 43.68 -29.12
N THR A 150 15.61 43.39 -28.42
CA THR A 150 16.66 44.40 -28.16
C THR A 150 17.34 44.87 -29.44
N GLU A 151 17.58 43.99 -30.40
CA GLU A 151 18.17 44.36 -31.70
C GLU A 151 17.22 45.24 -32.53
N ARG A 152 15.92 44.94 -32.52
CA ARG A 152 14.91 45.79 -33.18
C ARG A 152 14.85 47.16 -32.53
N ALA A 153 14.73 47.20 -31.20
CA ALA A 153 14.74 48.46 -30.47
C ALA A 153 16.01 49.27 -30.75
N ALA A 154 17.19 48.64 -30.75
CA ALA A 154 18.46 49.32 -31.07
C ALA A 154 18.47 49.89 -32.50
N ARG A 155 17.92 49.16 -33.48
CA ARG A 155 17.77 49.67 -34.86
C ARG A 155 16.82 50.85 -34.93
N ASP A 156 15.68 50.79 -34.24
CA ASP A 156 14.70 51.88 -34.20
C ASP A 156 15.32 53.13 -33.53
N TRP A 157 16.02 52.96 -32.41
CA TRP A 157 16.79 54.01 -31.74
C TRP A 157 17.88 54.62 -32.63
N SER A 158 18.55 53.81 -33.46
CA SER A 158 19.56 54.33 -34.39
C SER A 158 18.98 55.14 -35.55
N ARG A 159 17.71 54.95 -35.90
CA ARG A 159 17.02 55.66 -36.99
C ARG A 159 16.39 56.98 -36.54
N LEU A 160 15.97 57.05 -35.29
CA LEU A 160 15.35 58.24 -34.69
C LEU A 160 16.13 59.56 -34.94
N PRO A 161 17.47 59.63 -34.82
CA PRO A 161 18.22 60.86 -35.12
C PRO A 161 18.09 61.31 -36.58
N ALA A 162 18.07 60.36 -37.53
CA ALA A 162 17.93 60.66 -38.95
C ALA A 162 16.49 61.10 -39.29
N GLU A 163 15.49 60.55 -38.60
CA GLU A 163 14.07 60.94 -38.75
C GLU A 163 13.76 62.28 -38.09
N LEU A 164 14.44 62.61 -36.98
CA LEU A 164 14.29 63.89 -36.28
C LEU A 164 15.06 65.05 -36.93
N ALA A 165 16.11 64.75 -37.71
CA ALA A 165 16.90 65.75 -38.44
C ALA A 165 16.07 66.68 -39.35
N PRO A 166 15.16 66.20 -40.22
CA PRO A 166 14.32 67.08 -41.05
C PRO A 166 13.32 67.90 -40.24
N ALA A 167 12.79 67.37 -39.14
CA ALA A 167 11.90 68.11 -38.23
C ALA A 167 12.66 69.23 -37.50
N HIS A 168 13.89 68.95 -37.04
CA HIS A 168 14.77 69.94 -36.44
C HIS A 168 15.17 71.03 -37.45
N ALA A 169 15.51 70.66 -38.68
CA ALA A 169 15.79 71.62 -39.76
C ALA A 169 14.57 72.52 -40.05
N SER A 170 13.38 71.94 -40.17
CA SER A 170 12.13 72.68 -40.38
C SER A 170 11.79 73.63 -39.21
N SER A 171 12.09 73.22 -37.98
CA SER A 171 11.91 74.05 -36.78
C SER A 171 12.87 75.25 -36.75
N LEU A 172 14.14 75.04 -37.11
CA LEU A 172 15.12 76.12 -37.25
C LEU A 172 14.72 77.12 -38.34
N GLU A 173 14.22 76.62 -39.48
CA GLU A 173 13.70 77.48 -40.57
C GLU A 173 12.50 78.33 -40.14
N TRP A 174 11.57 77.77 -39.35
CA TRP A 174 10.45 78.50 -38.78
C TRP A 174 10.88 79.58 -37.79
N MET A 175 11.84 79.27 -36.91
CA MET A 175 12.40 80.23 -35.94
C MET A 175 13.20 81.35 -36.62
N ALA A 176 13.77 81.08 -37.79
CA ALA A 176 14.52 82.06 -38.59
C ALA A 176 13.62 82.99 -39.42
N ARG A 177 12.29 82.80 -39.43
CA ARG A 177 11.37 83.71 -40.14
C ARG A 177 11.19 85.01 -39.34
N PRO A 178 11.45 86.18 -39.94
CA PRO A 178 11.21 87.46 -39.26
C PRO A 178 9.71 87.65 -39.01
N PRO A 179 9.31 88.32 -37.90
CA PRO A 179 7.91 88.58 -37.63
C PRO A 179 7.34 89.45 -38.76
N THR A 180 6.35 88.93 -39.47
CA THR A 180 5.58 89.69 -40.45
C THR A 180 4.85 90.80 -39.70
N ALA A 181 5.30 92.04 -39.88
CA ALA A 181 4.59 93.22 -39.43
C ALA A 181 3.21 93.28 -40.11
N ALA A 182 2.17 93.39 -39.29
CA ALA A 182 0.80 93.69 -39.70
C ALA A 182 0.65 95.18 -40.07
#